data_AF-A0A7X6XR36-F1
#
_entry.id   AF-A0A7X6XR36-F1
#
_cell.length_a   1.000
_cell.length_b   1.000
_cell.length_c   1.000
_cell.angle_alpha   90.00
_cell.angle_beta   90.00
_cell.angle_gamma   90.00
#
_symmetry.space_group_name_H-M   'P 1'
#
loop_
_entity.id
_entity.type
_entity.pdbx_description
1 polymer ?
#
loop_
_entity_poly.entity_id
_entity_poly.type
_entity_poly.pdbx_seq_one_letter_code
_entity_poly.pdbx_strand_id
1 'polypeptide(L)' 'MNIARFSVARPVAVTMQIAALVTLGAICLMRLPVDLLPAISLPTISVTTEWP' A
#
# COMPACT_ATOMS: atom_id res chain seq x y z
N MET A 1 4.94 -29.58 -18.68
CA MET A 1 4.88 -28.63 -17.54
C MET A 1 3.42 -28.25 -17.33
N ASN A 2 2.72 -28.87 -16.37
CA ASN A 2 1.29 -28.60 -16.17
C ASN A 2 1.08 -27.93 -14.80
N ILE A 3 0.97 -26.60 -14.84
CA ILE A 3 0.80 -25.72 -13.68
C ILE A 3 -0.47 -26.09 -12.90
N ALA A 4 -1.53 -26.50 -13.61
CA ALA A 4 -2.77 -26.96 -12.99
C ALA A 4 -2.57 -28.25 -12.19
N ARG A 5 -1.80 -29.21 -12.70
CA ARG A 5 -1.52 -30.47 -11.99
C ARG A 5 -0.66 -30.24 -10.74
N PHE A 6 0.26 -29.27 -10.77
CA PHE A 6 1.05 -28.89 -9.60
C PHE A 6 0.19 -28.23 -8.51
N SER A 7 -0.71 -27.31 -8.89
CA SER A 7 -1.63 -26.67 -7.94
C SER A 7 -2.60 -27.67 -7.28
N VAL A 8 -3.07 -28.68 -8.02
CA VAL A 8 -3.99 -29.70 -7.50
C VAL A 8 -3.28 -30.74 -6.63
N ALA A 9 -1.98 -31.02 -6.88
CA ALA A 9 -1.24 -32.03 -6.12
C ALA A 9 -0.92 -31.63 -4.67
N ARG A 10 -0.88 -30.32 -4.37
CA ARG A 10 -0.61 -29.79 -3.01
C ARG A 10 -1.57 -28.65 -2.67
N PRO A 11 -2.87 -28.94 -2.49
CA PRO A 11 -3.89 -27.91 -2.33
C PRO A 11 -3.64 -27.00 -1.12
N VAL A 12 -3.11 -27.56 -0.02
CA VAL A 12 -2.76 -26.81 1.20
C VAL A 12 -1.65 -25.79 0.96
N ALA A 13 -0.64 -26.11 0.14
CA ALA A 13 0.45 -25.17 -0.14
C ALA A 13 -0.06 -23.96 -0.94
N VAL A 14 -0.94 -24.20 -1.91
CA VAL A 14 -1.54 -23.15 -2.74
C VAL A 14 -2.46 -22.26 -1.91
N THR A 15 -3.32 -22.83 -1.06
CA THR A 15 -4.20 -22.02 -0.20
C THR A 15 -3.41 -21.19 0.80
N MET A 16 -2.32 -21.73 1.37
CA MET A 16 -1.46 -20.98 2.29
C MET A 16 -0.74 -19.82 1.61
N GLN A 17 -0.29 -19.99 0.36
CA GLN A 17 0.30 -18.90 -0.43
C GLN A 17 -0.72 -17.80 -0.74
N ILE A 18 -1.94 -18.15 -1.12
CA ILE A 18 -3.01 -17.18 -1.36
C ILE A 18 -3.35 -16.45 -0.05
N ALA A 19 -3.47 -17.17 1.06
CA ALA A 19 -3.72 -16.56 2.37
C ALA A 19 -2.62 -15.60 2.80
N ALA A 20 -1.35 -15.93 2.54
CA ALA A 20 -0.22 -15.04 2.80
C ALA A 20 -0.30 -13.75 1.96
N LEU A 21 -0.62 -13.84 0.67
CA LEU A 21 -0.81 -12.67 -0.19
C LEU A 21 -1.98 -11.80 0.24
N VAL A 22 -3.11 -12.41 0.61
CA VAL A 22 -4.30 -11.69 1.07
C VAL A 22 -4.04 -10.98 2.40
N THR A 23 -3.40 -11.64 3.36
CA THR A 23 -3.08 -11.03 4.66
C THR A 23 -2.07 -9.89 4.53
N LEU A 24 -1.02 -10.07 3.71
CA LEU A 24 -0.08 -9.00 3.38
C LEU A 24 -0.80 -7.81 2.73
N GLY A 25 -1.66 -8.08 1.74
CA GLY A 25 -2.45 -7.06 1.06
C GLY A 25 -3.38 -6.31 2.01
N ALA A 26 -4.04 -7.02 2.93
CA ALA A 26 -4.91 -6.41 3.93
C ALA A 26 -4.13 -5.49 4.89
N ILE A 27 -2.95 -5.91 5.34
CA ILE A 27 -2.09 -5.08 6.20
C ILE A 27 -1.63 -3.83 5.44
N CYS A 28 -1.18 -3.98 4.19
CA CYS A 28 -0.78 -2.85 3.36
C CYS A 28 -1.93 -1.87 3.13
N LEU A 29 -3.15 -2.37 2.88
CA LEU A 29 -4.33 -1.54 2.70
C LEU A 29 -4.68 -0.74 3.96
N MET A 30 -4.60 -1.36 5.14
CA MET A 30 -4.86 -0.69 6.42
C MET A 30 -3.79 0.35 6.80
N ARG A 31 -2.56 0.16 6.32
CA ARG A 31 -1.42 1.05 6.63
C ARG A 31 -1.17 2.10 5.56
N LEU A 32 -1.99 2.14 4.51
CA LEU A 32 -1.85 3.13 3.46
C LEU A 32 -2.20 4.53 4.01
N PRO A 33 -1.25 5.49 4.01
CA PRO A 33 -1.53 6.84 4.48
C PRO A 33 -2.52 7.49 3.52
N VAL A 34 -3.71 7.78 4.05
CA VAL A 34 -4.74 8.54 3.35
C VAL A 34 -4.65 9.98 3.83
N ASP A 35 -4.04 10.82 3.01
CA ASP A 35 -4.09 12.27 3.22
C ASP A 35 -5.34 12.84 2.56
N LEU A 36 -6.05 13.71 3.30
CA LEU A 36 -7.26 14.40 2.79
C LEU A 36 -6.92 15.40 1.69
N LEU A 37 -5.70 15.92 1.69
CA LEU A 37 -5.16 16.82 0.68
C LEU A 37 -3.83 16.22 0.19
N PRO A 38 -3.56 16.20 -1.12
CA PRO A 38 -2.21 15.90 -1.59
C PRO A 38 -1.21 16.88 -0.95
N ALA A 39 0.06 16.50 -0.83
CA ALA A 39 1.11 17.38 -0.32
C ALA A 39 1.31 18.58 -1.27
N ILE A 40 0.46 19.59 -1.14
CA ILE A 40 0.57 20.85 -1.87
C ILE A 40 1.54 21.70 -1.06
N SER A 41 2.79 21.78 -1.52
CA SER A 41 3.71 22.82 -1.07
C SER A 41 3.24 24.16 -1.66
N LEU A 42 2.28 24.83 -1.01
CA LEU A 42 1.90 26.19 -1.39
C LEU A 42 3.15 27.08 -1.23
N PRO A 43 3.72 27.62 -2.32
CA PRO A 43 4.90 28.47 -2.20
C PRO A 43 4.44 29.83 -1.65
N THR A 44 4.41 29.96 -0.33
CA THR A 44 4.07 31.21 0.34
C THR A 44 5.34 31.99 0.62
N ILE A 45 5.53 33.10 -0.10
CA ILE A 45 6.56 34.09 0.21
C ILE A 45 5.94 35.05 1.23
N SER A 46 6.36 34.95 2.50
CA SER A 46 5.95 35.88 3.55
C SER A 46 6.94 37.04 3.60
N VAL A 47 6.47 38.26 3.31
CA VAL A 47 7.27 39.48 3.44
C VAL A 47 6.82 40.20 4.70
N THR A 48 7.64 40.14 5.74
CA THR A 48 7.44 40.90 6.98
C THR A 48 8.23 42.20 6.90
N THR A 49 7.52 43.33 6.90
CA THR A 49 8.13 44.67 6.96
C THR A 49 7.89 45.27 8.34
N GLU A 50 8.98 45.62 9.01
CA GLU A 50 8.97 46.29 10.31
C GLU A 50 9.53 47.70 10.11
N TRP A 51 8.79 48.72 10.55
CA TRP A 51 9.24 50.11 10.59
C TRP A 51 9.01 50.67 11.99
N PRO A 52 9.95 51.47 12.54
CA PRO A 52 9.91 51.93 13.94
C PRO A 52 8.71 52.81 14.28
#